data_AF-A0A8S1SM72-F1
#
_entry.id   AF-A0A8S1SM72-F1
#
_cell.length_a   1.000
_cell.length_b   1.000
_cell.length_c   1.000
_cell.angle_alpha   90.00
_cell.angle_beta   90.00
_cell.angle_gamma   90.00
#
_symmetry.space_group_name_H-M   'P 1'
#
loop_
_entity.id
_entity.type
_entity.pdbx_description
1 polymer ?
#
loop_
_entity_poly.entity_id
_entity_poly.type
_entity_poly.pdbx_seq_one_letter_code
_entity_poly.pdbx_strand_id
1 'polypeptide(L)'
;MGSCCTSSQGQEKNCQIILQTQIQNTIISEYDLKYHKQIQFIQACARGFLVRKRYQSLIQKLRKQKMVKKEQNHYSNELSFKDSSPFQDTKITHMPKSQHQQVYRVKKLAKVPEYLSNRVNKILQLYTTFQYDSEEDNKFNFPIYQLDDGCIYHGQWKNGHGCGKQYWLNGTFYEGYWAFNMFDGRGRLVHSDGNIYEGEFKNDKASGEGIYYSIDGLKYVGQWENNVQNGHGMEIWHDGTTYDGEYKNGLKNGQGVFKWSDGSMYTGQLIDGNLEGIGQLKWDDGRVYEGSWKNNCMHGHGQFKWPDGRKYEGQYNNGIKEGVGQFEWPDGRLYKGEWLNNKQHGIGIYLGYNGIEKEGEWSDGKLVRWNKGKARMSII
;
A
#
# COMPACT_ATOMS: atom_id res chain seq x y z
N MET A 1 4.69 -37.97 76.64
CA MET A 1 4.41 -37.24 77.90
C MET A 1 3.68 -35.97 77.48
N GLY A 2 2.35 -35.92 77.48
CA GLY A 2 1.47 -35.75 78.65
C GLY A 2 0.65 -34.48 78.34
N SER A 3 -0.62 -34.62 77.96
CA SER A 3 -1.81 -34.42 78.83
C SER A 3 -2.32 -32.96 78.74
N CYS A 4 -3.51 -32.72 78.17
CA CYS A 4 -4.84 -32.78 78.84
C CYS A 4 -5.24 -31.35 79.31
N CYS A 5 -6.48 -30.85 79.31
CA CYS A 5 -7.80 -31.45 79.40
C CYS A 5 -8.91 -30.41 79.00
N THR A 6 -10.03 -30.93 78.47
CA THR A 6 -11.46 -30.72 78.84
C THR A 6 -12.08 -29.30 78.86
N SER A 7 -13.13 -29.00 78.07
CA SER A 7 -14.60 -29.25 78.27
C SER A 7 -15.29 -27.88 78.48
N SER A 8 -16.54 -27.57 78.12
CA SER A 8 -17.76 -28.33 77.80
C SER A 8 -18.86 -27.37 77.32
N GLN A 9 -19.70 -27.89 76.42
CA GLN A 9 -21.17 -27.75 76.34
C GLN A 9 -21.85 -26.46 75.84
N GLY A 10 -22.75 -26.68 74.87
CA GLY A 10 -23.83 -25.78 74.47
C GLY A 10 -24.39 -26.09 73.07
N GLN A 11 -25.16 -27.18 72.94
CA GLN A 11 -25.92 -27.50 71.72
C GLN A 11 -27.17 -26.60 71.56
N GLU A 12 -27.69 -26.59 70.32
CA GLU A 12 -28.96 -26.02 69.80
C GLU A 12 -28.81 -24.64 69.13
N LYS A 13 -29.23 -24.35 67.89
CA LYS A 13 -30.11 -25.03 66.91
C LYS A 13 -29.93 -24.37 65.51
N ASN A 14 -29.88 -25.22 64.48
CA ASN A 14 -30.37 -25.08 63.10
C ASN A 14 -30.03 -23.91 62.13
N CYS A 15 -29.70 -24.36 60.91
CA CYS A 15 -29.85 -23.73 59.59
C CYS A 15 -28.96 -22.53 59.25
N GLN A 16 -27.84 -22.80 58.56
CA GLN A 16 -27.51 -22.24 57.24
C GLN A 16 -26.07 -22.65 56.84
N ILE A 17 -25.89 -23.86 56.30
CA ILE A 17 -24.68 -24.23 55.56
C ILE A 17 -25.11 -24.98 54.29
N ILE A 18 -25.72 -24.25 53.35
CA ILE A 18 -25.68 -24.51 51.90
C ILE A 18 -25.92 -23.14 51.27
N LEU A 19 -24.87 -22.40 50.87
CA LEU A 19 -24.98 -21.29 49.90
C LEU A 19 -23.64 -20.65 49.46
N GLN A 20 -22.48 -21.01 50.02
CA GLN A 20 -21.20 -20.38 49.61
C GLN A 20 -20.35 -21.13 48.57
N THR A 21 -20.73 -22.34 48.15
CA THR A 21 -20.02 -23.06 47.05
C THR A 21 -20.77 -23.03 45.72
N GLN A 22 -21.98 -22.46 45.68
CA GLN A 22 -22.70 -22.22 44.43
C GLN A 22 -22.35 -20.87 43.82
N ILE A 23 -22.10 -19.82 44.61
CA ILE A 23 -21.93 -18.45 44.07
C ILE A 23 -20.61 -18.27 43.29
N GLN A 24 -19.49 -18.90 43.67
CA GLN A 24 -18.25 -18.82 42.88
C GLN A 24 -18.30 -19.63 41.56
N ASN A 25 -18.99 -20.78 41.55
CA ASN A 25 -19.19 -21.55 40.32
C ASN A 25 -20.25 -20.92 39.40
N THR A 26 -21.25 -20.22 39.97
CA THR A 26 -22.25 -19.49 39.19
C THR A 26 -21.66 -18.24 38.54
N ILE A 27 -20.83 -17.45 39.25
CA ILE A 27 -20.22 -16.23 38.69
C ILE A 27 -19.20 -16.55 37.58
N ILE A 28 -18.38 -17.60 37.75
CA ILE A 28 -17.46 -18.05 36.69
C ILE A 28 -18.26 -18.58 35.49
N SER A 29 -19.38 -19.28 35.72
CA SER A 29 -20.22 -19.80 34.64
C SER A 29 -20.99 -18.71 33.88
N GLU A 30 -21.48 -17.67 34.56
CA GLU A 30 -22.21 -16.55 33.93
C GLU A 30 -21.27 -15.64 33.15
N TYR A 31 -20.06 -15.43 33.67
CA TYR A 31 -18.99 -14.74 32.97
C TYR A 31 -18.60 -15.54 31.71
N ASP A 32 -18.28 -16.83 31.83
CA ASP A 32 -17.96 -17.68 30.67
C ASP A 32 -19.14 -17.75 29.67
N LEU A 33 -20.41 -17.82 30.11
CA LEU A 33 -21.58 -17.81 29.20
C LEU A 33 -21.73 -16.49 28.44
N LYS A 34 -21.46 -15.37 29.11
CA LYS A 34 -21.53 -14.03 28.53
C LYS A 34 -20.48 -13.87 27.45
N TYR A 35 -19.23 -14.24 27.71
CA TYR A 35 -18.16 -14.22 26.72
C TYR A 35 -18.38 -15.28 25.61
N HIS A 36 -18.98 -16.43 25.94
CA HIS A 36 -19.35 -17.46 24.96
C HIS A 36 -20.34 -16.93 23.92
N LYS A 37 -21.44 -16.27 24.33
CA LYS A 37 -22.43 -15.63 23.42
C LYS A 37 -21.84 -14.52 22.56
N GLN A 38 -20.82 -13.89 23.08
CA GLN A 38 -20.12 -12.78 22.50
C GLN A 38 -19.20 -13.27 21.35
N ILE A 39 -18.43 -14.33 21.58
CA ILE A 39 -17.58 -14.99 20.57
C ILE A 39 -18.38 -15.53 19.35
N GLN A 40 -19.66 -15.84 19.52
CA GLN A 40 -20.56 -16.26 18.43
C GLN A 40 -20.69 -15.22 17.29
N PHE A 41 -20.48 -13.93 17.57
CA PHE A 41 -20.54 -12.86 16.56
C PHE A 41 -19.23 -12.68 15.77
N ILE A 42 -18.08 -13.11 16.32
CA ILE A 42 -16.78 -13.13 15.62
C ILE A 42 -16.86 -14.01 14.36
N GLN A 43 -17.70 -15.06 14.41
CA GLN A 43 -17.94 -15.98 13.29
C GLN A 43 -18.57 -15.31 12.06
N ALA A 44 -19.40 -14.27 12.24
CA ALA A 44 -20.01 -13.54 11.13
C ALA A 44 -18.97 -12.68 10.38
N CYS A 45 -18.00 -12.10 11.09
CA CYS A 45 -16.97 -11.22 10.52
C CYS A 45 -15.79 -11.98 9.90
N ALA A 46 -15.45 -13.16 10.44
CA ALA A 46 -14.51 -14.10 9.82
C ALA A 46 -14.98 -14.54 8.41
N ARG A 47 -16.29 -14.73 8.24
CA ARG A 47 -16.91 -15.03 6.93
C ARG A 47 -16.83 -13.82 5.97
N GLY A 48 -17.04 -12.60 6.47
CA GLY A 48 -16.85 -11.37 5.70
C GLY A 48 -15.41 -11.20 5.18
N PHE A 49 -14.40 -11.51 5.99
CA PHE A 49 -12.99 -11.46 5.59
C PHE A 49 -12.66 -12.44 4.45
N LEU A 50 -13.11 -13.70 4.52
CA LEU A 50 -12.88 -14.70 3.46
C LEU A 50 -13.62 -14.38 2.15
N VAL A 51 -14.83 -13.83 2.23
CA VAL A 51 -15.59 -13.34 1.06
C VAL A 51 -14.88 -12.14 0.42
N ARG A 52 -14.29 -11.24 1.21
CA ARG A 52 -13.50 -10.10 0.72
C ARG A 52 -12.16 -10.51 0.12
N LYS A 53 -11.49 -11.56 0.63
CA LYS A 53 -10.28 -12.16 0.01
C LYS A 53 -10.57 -12.69 -1.40
N ARG A 54 -11.73 -13.32 -1.62
CA ARG A 54 -12.19 -13.71 -2.97
C ARG A 54 -12.36 -12.48 -3.87
N TYR A 55 -12.90 -11.38 -3.34
CA TYR A 55 -13.08 -10.12 -4.08
C TYR A 55 -11.74 -9.43 -4.42
N GLN A 56 -10.76 -9.41 -3.52
CA GLN A 56 -9.41 -8.87 -3.79
C GLN A 56 -8.65 -9.72 -4.82
N SER A 57 -8.73 -11.05 -4.72
CA SER A 57 -8.15 -11.95 -5.73
C SER A 57 -8.81 -11.78 -7.11
N LEU A 58 -10.11 -11.45 -7.13
CA LEU A 58 -10.86 -11.11 -8.33
C LEU A 58 -10.42 -9.75 -8.87
N ILE A 59 -10.23 -8.73 -8.03
CA ILE A 59 -9.70 -7.42 -8.44
C ILE A 59 -8.28 -7.55 -9.00
N GLN A 60 -7.38 -8.33 -8.39
CA GLN A 60 -6.05 -8.60 -8.93
C GLN A 60 -6.11 -9.35 -10.26
N LYS A 61 -7.00 -10.35 -10.40
CA LYS A 61 -7.24 -11.02 -11.68
C LYS A 61 -7.77 -10.05 -12.74
N LEU A 62 -8.72 -9.19 -12.38
CA LEU A 62 -9.28 -8.17 -13.28
C LEU A 62 -8.26 -7.10 -13.65
N ARG A 63 -7.36 -6.73 -12.73
CA ARG A 63 -6.22 -5.81 -13.01
C ARG A 63 -5.21 -6.47 -13.95
N LYS A 64 -4.82 -7.72 -13.72
CA LYS A 64 -3.96 -8.49 -14.65
C LYS A 64 -4.62 -8.66 -16.02
N GLN A 65 -5.91 -8.98 -16.06
CA GLN A 65 -6.67 -9.09 -17.31
C GLN A 65 -6.82 -7.74 -18.02
N LYS A 66 -6.98 -6.63 -17.29
CA LYS A 66 -6.96 -5.28 -17.86
C LYS A 66 -5.57 -4.90 -18.40
N MET A 67 -4.48 -5.28 -17.73
CA MET A 67 -3.11 -5.06 -18.21
C MET A 67 -2.82 -5.85 -19.50
N VAL A 68 -3.18 -7.14 -19.52
CA VAL A 68 -3.08 -7.99 -20.72
C VAL A 68 -3.97 -7.47 -21.86
N LYS A 69 -5.17 -6.98 -21.56
CA LYS A 69 -6.04 -6.32 -22.56
C LYS A 69 -5.49 -4.97 -23.01
N LYS A 70 -4.75 -4.23 -22.19
CA LYS A 70 -4.11 -2.95 -22.56
C LYS A 70 -2.91 -3.18 -23.48
N GLU A 71 -2.17 -4.28 -23.29
CA GLU A 71 -1.12 -4.75 -24.21
C GLU A 71 -1.70 -5.28 -25.53
N GLN A 72 -2.85 -5.96 -25.49
CA GLN A 72 -3.53 -6.46 -26.71
C GLN A 72 -4.27 -5.36 -27.48
N ASN A 73 -4.79 -4.33 -26.80
CA ASN A 73 -5.52 -3.22 -27.41
C ASN A 73 -4.62 -2.11 -27.99
N HIS A 74 -3.30 -2.20 -27.84
CA HIS A 74 -2.39 -1.29 -28.56
C HIS A 74 -2.33 -1.60 -30.07
N TYR A 75 -3.03 -2.65 -30.54
CA TYR A 75 -3.15 -3.06 -31.94
C TYR A 75 -4.55 -2.94 -32.55
N SER A 76 -5.54 -2.31 -31.89
CA SER A 76 -6.87 -2.18 -32.50
C SER A 76 -7.72 -1.05 -31.90
N ASN A 77 -7.80 0.03 -32.69
CA ASN A 77 -8.86 1.03 -32.89
C ASN A 77 -9.80 1.45 -31.75
N GLU A 78 -9.86 2.79 -31.62
CA GLU A 78 -11.04 3.66 -31.47
C GLU A 78 -12.40 3.01 -31.22
N LEU A 79 -13.06 3.39 -30.11
CA LEU A 79 -14.44 3.90 -30.09
C LEU A 79 -14.84 4.35 -28.67
N SER A 80 -15.58 5.45 -28.62
CA SER A 80 -16.13 6.14 -27.45
C SER A 80 -17.09 5.28 -26.62
N PHE A 81 -17.37 5.67 -25.36
CA PHE A 81 -18.73 5.96 -24.83
C PHE A 81 -18.74 6.18 -23.29
N LYS A 82 -19.12 7.42 -22.93
CA LYS A 82 -20.03 7.92 -21.87
C LYS A 82 -19.97 7.39 -20.42
N ASP A 83 -19.80 8.36 -19.52
CA ASP A 83 -20.13 8.36 -18.10
C ASP A 83 -21.55 7.86 -17.80
N SER A 84 -21.66 6.98 -16.80
CA SER A 84 -22.81 6.96 -15.89
C SER A 84 -22.48 6.19 -14.61
N SER A 85 -22.51 6.91 -13.50
CA SER A 85 -22.71 6.37 -12.15
C SER A 85 -24.11 5.78 -12.04
N PRO A 86 -24.27 4.64 -11.33
CA PRO A 86 -25.35 4.64 -10.35
C PRO A 86 -25.01 3.80 -9.12
N PHE A 87 -25.08 4.40 -7.92
CA PHE A 87 -25.72 3.73 -6.78
C PHE A 87 -26.30 4.81 -5.88
N GLN A 88 -27.58 5.10 -6.13
CA GLN A 88 -28.43 5.91 -5.28
C GLN A 88 -28.93 5.09 -4.08
N ASP A 89 -29.00 5.77 -2.94
CA ASP A 89 -29.68 5.37 -1.72
C ASP A 89 -31.05 4.73 -2.00
N THR A 90 -31.23 3.49 -1.54
CA THR A 90 -32.56 2.89 -1.40
C THR A 90 -32.83 2.53 0.05
N LYS A 91 -33.95 3.09 0.50
CA LYS A 91 -34.53 3.09 1.84
C LYS A 91 -34.54 1.70 2.49
N ILE A 92 -34.11 1.66 3.75
CA ILE A 92 -34.32 0.55 4.68
C ILE A 92 -35.84 0.40 4.90
N THR A 93 -36.45 -0.57 4.25
CA THR A 93 -37.79 -1.07 4.61
C THR A 93 -37.65 -2.15 5.68
N HIS A 94 -38.47 -2.03 6.73
CA HIS A 94 -38.51 -2.89 7.90
C HIS A 94 -38.53 -4.39 7.57
N MET A 95 -37.53 -5.14 8.04
CA MET A 95 -37.57 -6.61 8.09
C MET A 95 -38.31 -7.09 9.36
N PRO A 96 -39.12 -8.16 9.27
CA PRO A 96 -39.90 -8.67 10.39
C PRO A 96 -39.02 -9.38 11.43
N LYS A 97 -39.39 -9.22 12.70
CA LYS A 97 -38.78 -9.88 13.86
C LYS A 97 -39.09 -11.39 13.85
N SER A 98 -38.16 -12.21 13.38
CA SER A 98 -37.99 -13.60 13.83
C SER A 98 -36.51 -13.87 14.06
N GLN A 99 -36.03 -13.49 15.25
CA GLN A 99 -34.70 -13.86 15.73
C GLN A 99 -34.67 -15.37 16.04
N HIS A 100 -34.38 -16.19 15.04
CA HIS A 100 -33.67 -17.42 15.31
C HIS A 100 -32.23 -17.03 15.67
N GLN A 101 -31.94 -16.93 16.98
CA GLN A 101 -30.56 -16.93 17.47
C GLN A 101 -29.92 -18.22 16.98
N GLN A 102 -29.13 -18.14 15.91
CA GLN A 102 -28.25 -19.23 15.51
C GLN A 102 -27.32 -19.50 16.70
N VAL A 103 -27.47 -20.66 17.34
CA VAL A 103 -26.62 -21.05 18.48
C VAL A 103 -25.32 -21.57 17.89
N TYR A 104 -24.32 -20.69 17.86
CA TYR A 104 -22.99 -21.02 17.41
C TYR A 104 -22.20 -21.69 18.54
N ARG A 105 -21.55 -22.84 18.29
CA ARG A 105 -20.77 -23.57 19.30
C ARG A 105 -19.34 -23.02 19.32
N VAL A 106 -18.76 -22.92 20.51
CA VAL A 106 -17.32 -22.66 20.65
C VAL A 106 -16.69 -23.70 21.55
N LYS A 107 -15.46 -24.08 21.21
CA LYS A 107 -14.67 -25.07 21.96
C LYS A 107 -13.51 -24.35 22.64
N LYS A 108 -13.41 -24.45 23.96
CA LYS A 108 -12.25 -23.94 24.71
C LYS A 108 -11.02 -24.80 24.40
N LEU A 109 -9.89 -24.15 24.16
CA LEU A 109 -8.60 -24.78 23.88
C LEU A 109 -7.59 -24.43 24.99
N ALA A 110 -6.67 -25.35 25.27
CA ALA A 110 -5.59 -25.13 26.23
C ALA A 110 -4.43 -24.29 25.65
N LYS A 111 -4.21 -24.38 24.34
CA LYS A 111 -3.18 -23.63 23.60
C LYS A 111 -3.66 -23.37 22.17
N VAL A 112 -3.10 -22.35 21.53
CA VAL A 112 -3.28 -22.13 20.09
C VAL A 112 -2.52 -23.25 19.37
N PRO A 113 -3.19 -24.08 18.56
CA PRO A 113 -2.53 -25.05 17.70
C PRO A 113 -1.58 -24.37 16.70
N GLU A 114 -0.59 -25.12 16.24
CA GLU A 114 0.48 -24.59 15.39
C GLU A 114 0.01 -24.50 13.93
N TYR A 115 -0.65 -23.39 13.58
CA TYR A 115 -1.13 -23.10 12.22
C TYR A 115 -0.18 -22.25 11.39
N LEU A 116 0.78 -21.61 12.04
CA LEU A 116 1.70 -20.71 11.36
C LEU A 116 2.69 -21.56 10.57
N SER A 117 2.82 -21.26 9.28
CA SER A 117 3.84 -21.90 8.46
C SER A 117 5.24 -21.53 8.99
N ASN A 118 6.23 -22.41 8.76
CA ASN A 118 7.63 -22.10 9.05
C ASN A 118 8.07 -20.75 8.45
N ARG A 119 7.48 -20.38 7.31
CA ARG A 119 7.70 -19.09 6.64
C ARG A 119 7.17 -17.93 7.50
N VAL A 120 5.93 -17.99 7.95
CA VAL A 120 5.34 -16.96 8.83
C VAL A 120 6.10 -16.86 10.16
N ASN A 121 6.48 -17.99 10.76
CA ASN A 121 7.28 -18.00 11.99
C ASN A 121 8.63 -17.28 11.84
N LYS A 122 9.36 -17.53 10.74
CA LYS A 122 10.63 -16.83 10.45
C LYS A 122 10.42 -15.33 10.25
N ILE A 123 9.37 -14.95 9.53
CA ILE A 123 9.03 -13.54 9.29
C ILE A 123 8.73 -12.84 10.62
N LEU A 124 7.90 -13.44 11.48
CA LEU A 124 7.59 -12.90 12.80
C LEU A 124 8.80 -12.75 13.71
N GLN A 125 9.87 -13.54 13.52
CA GLN A 125 11.13 -13.35 14.25
C GLN A 125 11.90 -12.10 13.80
N LEU A 126 11.66 -11.61 12.57
CA LEU A 126 12.29 -10.41 12.03
C LEU A 126 11.54 -9.12 12.41
N TYR A 127 10.28 -9.23 12.80
CA TYR A 127 9.45 -8.09 13.18
C TYR A 127 9.25 -8.01 14.70
N THR A 128 9.03 -6.80 15.20
CA THR A 128 8.74 -6.57 16.61
C THR A 128 7.41 -7.19 17.01
N THR A 129 7.25 -7.48 18.30
CA THR A 129 5.94 -7.83 18.86
C THR A 129 4.99 -6.64 18.69
N PHE A 130 3.75 -6.93 18.28
CA PHE A 130 2.71 -5.90 18.20
C PHE A 130 2.49 -5.30 19.60
N GLN A 131 2.44 -3.96 19.67
CA GLN A 131 2.30 -3.21 20.92
C GLN A 131 0.89 -2.63 21.01
N TYR A 132 0.08 -3.17 21.91
CA TYR A 132 -1.22 -2.61 22.26
C TYR A 132 -1.06 -1.26 22.98
N ASP A 133 -2.10 -0.43 22.97
CA ASP A 133 -2.12 0.90 23.58
C ASP A 133 -1.93 0.85 25.11
N SER A 134 -2.29 -0.26 25.77
CA SER A 134 -2.16 -0.41 27.22
C SER A 134 -1.55 -1.75 27.64
N GLU A 135 -0.90 -1.77 28.82
CA GLU A 135 -0.39 -3.03 29.41
C GLU A 135 -1.51 -4.00 29.81
N GLU A 136 -2.72 -3.51 30.10
CA GLU A 136 -3.88 -4.34 30.41
C GLU A 136 -4.38 -5.10 29.18
N ASP A 137 -4.29 -4.47 28.00
CA ASP A 137 -4.58 -5.11 26.71
C ASP A 137 -3.61 -6.26 26.41
N ASN A 138 -2.34 -6.15 26.85
CA ASN A 138 -1.31 -7.17 26.64
C ASN A 138 -1.49 -8.44 27.50
N LYS A 139 -2.26 -8.37 28.60
CA LYS A 139 -2.27 -9.43 29.62
C LYS A 139 -3.14 -10.64 29.29
N PHE A 140 -3.93 -10.60 28.21
CA PHE A 140 -4.76 -11.70 27.67
C PHE A 140 -5.15 -12.81 28.67
N ASN A 141 -5.76 -12.47 29.80
CA ASN A 141 -6.21 -13.46 30.80
C ASN A 141 -7.54 -14.09 30.38
N PHE A 142 -7.69 -14.42 29.09
CA PHE A 142 -8.91 -14.95 28.50
C PHE A 142 -8.66 -16.34 27.92
N PRO A 143 -9.64 -17.26 28.00
CA PRO A 143 -9.50 -18.56 27.35
C PRO A 143 -9.33 -18.43 25.83
N ILE A 144 -8.69 -19.43 25.25
CA ILE A 144 -8.59 -19.59 23.80
C ILE A 144 -9.84 -20.32 23.33
N TYR A 145 -10.53 -19.78 22.34
CA TYR A 145 -11.76 -20.37 21.82
C TYR A 145 -11.61 -20.70 20.34
N GLN A 146 -11.94 -21.94 19.98
CA GLN A 146 -12.17 -22.34 18.60
C GLN A 146 -13.64 -22.14 18.27
N LEU A 147 -13.88 -21.45 17.16
CA LEU A 147 -15.18 -21.13 16.59
C LEU A 147 -15.70 -22.27 15.70
N ASP A 148 -16.98 -22.25 15.35
CA ASP A 148 -17.61 -23.25 14.48
C ASP A 148 -17.00 -23.33 13.08
N ASP A 149 -16.48 -22.21 12.58
CA ASP A 149 -15.78 -22.14 11.29
C ASP A 149 -14.31 -22.57 11.39
N GLY A 150 -13.89 -23.03 12.58
CA GLY A 150 -12.53 -23.48 12.88
C GLY A 150 -11.55 -22.34 13.18
N CYS A 151 -11.95 -21.07 13.07
CA CYS A 151 -11.10 -19.95 13.49
C CYS A 151 -10.85 -20.03 15.00
N ILE A 152 -9.74 -19.47 15.45
CA ILE A 152 -9.40 -19.41 16.87
C ILE A 152 -9.31 -17.96 17.28
N TYR A 153 -9.90 -17.63 18.42
CA TYR A 153 -9.84 -16.32 19.01
C TYR A 153 -9.27 -16.39 20.42
N HIS A 154 -8.43 -15.42 20.75
CA HIS A 154 -7.82 -15.24 22.07
C HIS A 154 -7.76 -13.75 22.37
N GLY A 155 -8.64 -13.24 23.23
CA GLY A 155 -8.73 -11.80 23.46
C GLY A 155 -9.85 -11.34 24.38
N GLN A 156 -9.79 -10.06 24.71
CA GLN A 156 -10.87 -9.29 25.28
C GLN A 156 -11.95 -9.08 24.23
N TRP A 157 -13.15 -9.57 24.49
CA TRP A 157 -14.28 -9.31 23.62
C TRP A 157 -15.51 -8.99 24.44
N LYS A 158 -16.13 -7.83 24.20
CA LYS A 158 -17.37 -7.41 24.82
C LYS A 158 -18.26 -6.71 23.80
N ASN A 159 -19.39 -7.32 23.47
CA ASN A 159 -20.39 -6.81 22.52
C ASN A 159 -19.80 -6.35 21.17
N GLY A 160 -18.79 -7.06 20.65
CA GLY A 160 -18.14 -6.74 19.39
C GLY A 160 -16.99 -5.74 19.51
N HIS A 161 -16.60 -5.38 20.72
CA HIS A 161 -15.49 -4.48 20.99
C HIS A 161 -14.40 -5.17 21.79
N GLY A 162 -13.15 -4.72 21.66
CA GLY A 162 -12.05 -5.17 22.51
C GLY A 162 -10.77 -5.38 21.71
N CYS A 163 -9.85 -6.17 22.27
CA CYS A 163 -8.53 -6.43 21.73
C CYS A 163 -8.16 -7.91 21.88
N GLY A 164 -7.19 -8.41 21.13
CA GLY A 164 -7.04 -9.87 20.98
C GLY A 164 -6.28 -10.30 19.75
N LYS A 165 -6.30 -11.62 19.51
CA LYS A 165 -5.73 -12.29 18.35
C LYS A 165 -6.74 -13.29 17.76
N GLN A 166 -6.87 -13.30 16.44
CA GLN A 166 -7.67 -14.24 15.69
C GLN A 166 -6.82 -14.99 14.67
N TYR A 167 -6.89 -16.32 14.66
CA TYR A 167 -6.18 -17.21 13.73
C TYR A 167 -7.17 -17.90 12.80
N TRP A 168 -6.86 -17.94 11.52
CA TRP A 168 -7.58 -18.71 10.51
C TRP A 168 -6.85 -20.01 10.18
N LEU A 169 -7.59 -21.04 9.76
CA LEU A 169 -7.06 -22.37 9.42
C LEU A 169 -5.96 -22.35 8.33
N ASN A 170 -5.95 -21.31 7.48
CA ASN A 170 -4.94 -21.15 6.45
C ASN A 170 -3.60 -20.58 6.96
N GLY A 171 -3.48 -20.28 8.26
CA GLY A 171 -2.29 -19.69 8.87
C GLY A 171 -2.22 -18.16 8.79
N THR A 172 -3.24 -17.49 8.26
CA THR A 172 -3.43 -16.04 8.44
C THR A 172 -3.82 -15.78 9.89
N PHE A 173 -3.39 -14.67 10.47
CA PHE A 173 -3.92 -14.20 11.75
C PHE A 173 -3.94 -12.68 11.83
N TYR A 174 -4.77 -12.16 12.73
CA TYR A 174 -4.91 -10.75 13.05
C TYR A 174 -4.72 -10.57 14.54
N GLU A 175 -4.03 -9.51 14.95
CA GLU A 175 -3.94 -9.07 16.33
C GLU A 175 -4.15 -7.57 16.40
N GLY A 176 -5.03 -7.06 17.26
CA GLY A 176 -5.34 -5.63 17.28
C GLY A 176 -6.60 -5.27 18.03
N TYR A 177 -7.36 -4.32 17.52
CA TYR A 177 -8.60 -3.82 18.11
C TYR A 177 -9.83 -4.12 17.25
N TRP A 178 -10.95 -4.32 17.93
CA TRP A 178 -12.25 -4.57 17.35
C TRP A 178 -13.25 -3.51 17.78
N ALA A 179 -14.12 -3.10 16.85
CA ALA A 179 -15.37 -2.41 17.15
C ALA A 179 -16.49 -2.96 16.27
N PHE A 180 -17.67 -3.18 16.86
CA PHE A 180 -18.83 -3.75 16.16
C PHE A 180 -18.50 -5.04 15.38
N ASN A 181 -17.65 -5.88 15.97
CA ASN A 181 -17.14 -7.14 15.42
C ASN A 181 -16.18 -6.99 14.23
N MET A 182 -15.79 -5.79 13.86
CA MET A 182 -14.88 -5.52 12.75
C MET A 182 -13.52 -5.06 13.26
N PHE A 183 -12.45 -5.27 12.49
CA PHE A 183 -11.16 -4.64 12.79
C PHE A 183 -11.35 -3.12 12.73
N ASP A 184 -11.07 -2.45 13.84
CA ASP A 184 -11.26 -1.02 14.01
C ASP A 184 -10.25 -0.51 15.04
N GLY A 185 -9.45 0.48 14.66
CA GLY A 185 -8.29 0.93 15.43
C GLY A 185 -6.99 0.23 15.00
N ARG A 186 -5.95 0.28 15.84
CA ARG A 186 -4.64 -0.27 15.50
C ARG A 186 -4.66 -1.80 15.43
N GLY A 187 -3.88 -2.37 14.53
CA GLY A 187 -3.74 -3.82 14.46
C GLY A 187 -2.65 -4.27 13.49
N ARG A 188 -2.38 -5.56 13.52
CA ARG A 188 -1.51 -6.26 12.59
C ARG A 188 -2.24 -7.46 11.99
N LEU A 189 -2.28 -7.52 10.67
CA LEU A 189 -2.75 -8.64 9.88
C LEU A 189 -1.54 -9.32 9.23
N VAL A 190 -1.32 -10.59 9.57
CA VAL A 190 -0.26 -11.43 9.00
C VAL A 190 -0.91 -12.48 8.12
N HIS A 191 -0.67 -12.38 6.82
CA HIS A 191 -1.21 -13.31 5.85
C HIS A 191 -0.40 -14.60 5.77
N SER A 192 -1.08 -15.67 5.38
CA SER A 192 -0.49 -17.01 5.23
C SER A 192 0.61 -17.09 4.16
N ASP A 193 0.61 -16.16 3.20
CA ASP A 193 1.64 -16.02 2.16
C ASP A 193 2.91 -15.31 2.66
N GLY A 194 2.87 -14.72 3.85
CA GLY A 194 3.97 -13.99 4.49
C GLY A 194 3.86 -12.47 4.39
N ASN A 195 2.84 -11.94 3.71
CA ASN A 195 2.60 -10.51 3.67
C ASN A 195 2.05 -10.01 5.02
N ILE A 196 2.49 -8.83 5.44
CA ILE A 196 2.08 -8.24 6.73
C ILE A 196 1.56 -6.84 6.47
N TYR A 197 0.45 -6.49 7.10
CA TYR A 197 0.03 -5.11 7.29
C TYR A 197 -0.06 -4.81 8.78
N GLU A 198 0.52 -3.70 9.23
CA GLU A 198 0.42 -3.20 10.60
C GLU A 198 0.09 -1.71 10.56
N GLY A 199 -1.03 -1.32 11.15
CA GLY A 199 -1.53 0.06 11.06
C GLY A 199 -2.97 0.19 11.53
N GLU A 200 -3.61 1.26 11.08
CA GLU A 200 -4.99 1.57 11.41
C GLU A 200 -5.99 0.76 10.54
N PHE A 201 -7.05 0.29 11.19
CA PHE A 201 -8.18 -0.36 10.55
C PHE A 201 -9.46 0.41 10.78
N LYS A 202 -10.35 0.37 9.79
CA LYS A 202 -11.74 0.81 9.90
C LYS A 202 -12.66 -0.18 9.18
N ASN A 203 -13.66 -0.71 9.88
CA ASN A 203 -14.64 -1.64 9.31
C ASN A 203 -13.99 -2.81 8.53
N ASP A 204 -13.00 -3.47 9.12
CA ASP A 204 -12.19 -4.56 8.52
C ASP A 204 -11.24 -4.17 7.38
N LYS A 205 -11.02 -2.87 7.16
CA LYS A 205 -10.16 -2.39 6.07
C LYS A 205 -9.00 -1.58 6.61
N ALA A 206 -7.82 -1.75 6.02
CA ALA A 206 -6.70 -0.83 6.22
C ALA A 206 -7.15 0.59 5.85
N SER A 207 -7.00 1.52 6.77
CA SER A 207 -7.50 2.89 6.67
C SER A 207 -6.76 3.78 7.66
N GLY A 208 -6.20 4.90 7.22
CA GLY A 208 -5.31 5.74 8.03
C GLY A 208 -3.83 5.41 7.77
N GLU A 209 -2.96 5.60 8.74
CA GLU A 209 -1.53 5.31 8.59
C GLU A 209 -1.24 3.82 8.79
N GLY A 210 -0.31 3.29 8.00
CA GLY A 210 0.09 1.89 8.15
C GLY A 210 1.33 1.50 7.37
N ILE A 211 1.91 0.38 7.79
CA ILE A 211 3.09 -0.23 7.20
C ILE A 211 2.70 -1.57 6.59
N TYR A 212 3.07 -1.77 5.33
CA TYR A 212 2.93 -3.05 4.65
C TYR A 212 4.30 -3.64 4.32
N TYR A 213 4.46 -4.93 4.58
CA TYR A 213 5.61 -5.72 4.19
C TYR A 213 5.16 -6.80 3.23
N SER A 214 5.70 -6.78 2.02
CA SER A 214 5.58 -7.87 1.07
C SER A 214 6.61 -8.95 1.39
N ILE A 215 6.26 -10.17 1.05
CA ILE A 215 7.18 -11.30 1.10
C ILE A 215 8.39 -11.17 0.17
N ASP A 216 8.25 -10.37 -0.90
CA ASP A 216 9.31 -10.11 -1.87
C ASP A 216 10.28 -8.99 -1.42
N GLY A 217 10.16 -8.54 -0.16
CA GLY A 217 11.04 -7.52 0.42
C GLY A 217 10.61 -6.07 0.18
N LEU A 218 9.48 -5.84 -0.52
CA LEU A 218 8.87 -4.51 -0.62
C LEU A 218 8.32 -4.09 0.75
N LYS A 219 8.65 -2.87 1.17
CA LYS A 219 8.03 -2.19 2.31
C LYS A 219 7.29 -0.95 1.82
N TYR A 220 6.06 -0.75 2.29
CA TYR A 220 5.32 0.50 2.14
C TYR A 220 5.04 1.11 3.51
N VAL A 221 5.21 2.42 3.64
CA VAL A 221 4.84 3.19 4.84
C VAL A 221 4.01 4.39 4.38
N GLY A 222 2.79 4.53 4.87
CA GLY A 222 2.00 5.72 4.60
C GLY A 222 0.51 5.47 4.69
N GLN A 223 -0.23 6.27 3.92
CA GLN A 223 -1.68 6.39 4.06
C GLN A 223 -2.44 5.32 3.28
N TRP A 224 -3.52 4.86 3.88
CA TRP A 224 -4.43 3.84 3.38
C TRP A 224 -5.87 4.35 3.44
N GLU A 225 -6.66 3.95 2.46
CA GLU A 225 -8.10 4.09 2.48
C GLU A 225 -8.73 2.84 1.91
N ASN A 226 -9.66 2.21 2.62
CA ASN A 226 -10.42 1.07 2.11
C ASN A 226 -9.56 -0.09 1.53
N ASN A 227 -8.43 -0.42 2.16
CA ASN A 227 -7.43 -1.41 1.72
C ASN A 227 -6.55 -1.03 0.51
N VAL A 228 -6.56 0.23 0.08
CA VAL A 228 -5.66 0.71 -0.97
C VAL A 228 -4.82 1.88 -0.48
N GLN A 229 -3.60 2.01 -1.00
CA GLN A 229 -2.77 3.19 -0.75
C GLN A 229 -3.49 4.42 -1.29
N ASN A 230 -3.64 5.45 -0.46
CA ASN A 230 -4.30 6.69 -0.84
C ASN A 230 -3.78 7.83 0.02
N GLY A 231 -3.34 8.93 -0.60
CA GLY A 231 -2.62 10.00 0.09
C GLY A 231 -1.10 9.83 -0.03
N HIS A 232 -0.32 10.25 0.96
CA HIS A 232 1.15 10.19 0.88
C HIS A 232 1.72 8.86 1.37
N GLY A 233 2.79 8.37 0.75
CA GLY A 233 3.48 7.17 1.20
C GLY A 233 4.85 6.95 0.58
N MET A 234 5.63 6.06 1.22
CA MET A 234 6.98 5.68 0.83
C MET A 234 7.06 4.17 0.55
N GLU A 235 7.47 3.79 -0.65
CA GLU A 235 7.85 2.42 -1.02
C GLU A 235 9.37 2.25 -0.98
N ILE A 236 9.82 1.12 -0.45
CA ILE A 236 11.22 0.70 -0.38
C ILE A 236 11.30 -0.73 -0.93
N TRP A 237 12.06 -0.92 -1.99
CA TRP A 237 12.25 -2.23 -2.63
C TRP A 237 13.51 -2.92 -2.10
N HIS A 238 13.61 -4.22 -2.34
CA HIS A 238 14.72 -5.06 -1.85
C HIS A 238 16.09 -4.64 -2.41
N ASP A 239 16.13 -3.97 -3.55
CA ASP A 239 17.36 -3.50 -4.21
C ASP A 239 17.80 -2.12 -3.69
N GLY A 240 17.04 -1.50 -2.79
CA GLY A 240 17.29 -0.15 -2.28
C GLY A 240 16.64 0.95 -3.12
N THR A 241 15.93 0.61 -4.21
CA THR A 241 15.06 1.58 -4.90
C THR A 241 14.02 2.11 -3.90
N THR A 242 13.67 3.39 -4.00
CA THR A 242 12.65 4.04 -3.18
C THR A 242 11.75 4.95 -3.99
N TYR A 243 10.51 5.12 -3.52
CA TYR A 243 9.56 6.08 -4.03
C TYR A 243 8.94 6.76 -2.83
N ASP A 244 8.91 8.08 -2.84
CA ASP A 244 8.31 8.89 -1.80
C ASP A 244 7.37 9.91 -2.47
N GLY A 245 6.06 9.79 -2.25
CA GLY A 245 5.11 10.68 -2.93
C GLY A 245 3.64 10.29 -2.79
N GLU A 246 2.83 10.83 -3.69
CA GLU A 246 1.37 10.74 -3.64
C GLU A 246 0.82 9.47 -4.31
N TYR A 247 -0.24 8.93 -3.71
CA TYR A 247 -0.99 7.76 -4.14
C TYR A 247 -2.46 8.10 -4.29
N LYS A 248 -3.07 7.53 -5.33
CA LYS A 248 -4.52 7.53 -5.53
C LYS A 248 -4.99 6.16 -5.95
N ASN A 249 -5.89 5.55 -5.18
CA ASN A 249 -6.48 4.23 -5.46
C ASN A 249 -5.45 3.09 -5.68
N GLY A 250 -4.32 3.15 -4.97
CA GLY A 250 -3.23 2.17 -5.09
C GLY A 250 -2.30 2.39 -6.28
N LEU A 251 -2.33 3.57 -6.91
CA LEU A 251 -1.41 3.97 -7.98
C LEU A 251 -0.68 5.25 -7.58
N LYS A 252 0.60 5.37 -7.95
CA LYS A 252 1.36 6.61 -7.78
C LYS A 252 0.73 7.70 -8.65
N ASN A 253 0.29 8.79 -8.04
CA ASN A 253 -0.51 9.82 -8.69
C ASN A 253 -0.37 11.14 -7.93
N GLY A 254 0.18 12.16 -8.58
CA GLY A 254 0.56 13.43 -7.94
C GLY A 254 2.07 13.67 -8.02
N GLN A 255 2.63 14.43 -7.08
CA GLN A 255 4.08 14.64 -7.00
C GLN A 255 4.78 13.46 -6.33
N GLY A 256 6.02 13.19 -6.72
CA GLY A 256 6.84 12.21 -6.03
C GLY A 256 8.31 12.21 -6.43
N VAL A 257 9.09 11.51 -5.63
CA VAL A 257 10.53 11.32 -5.81
C VAL A 257 10.81 9.83 -5.96
N PHE A 258 11.33 9.42 -7.11
CA PHE A 258 11.87 8.08 -7.33
C PHE A 258 13.39 8.14 -7.16
N LYS A 259 13.98 7.22 -6.38
CA LYS A 259 15.43 7.00 -6.31
C LYS A 259 15.68 5.54 -6.66
N TRP A 260 16.48 5.31 -7.69
CA TRP A 260 16.83 3.97 -8.12
C TRP A 260 18.10 3.49 -7.40
N SER A 261 18.30 2.17 -7.39
CA SER A 261 19.44 1.52 -6.77
C SER A 261 20.80 1.86 -7.41
N ASP A 262 20.80 2.33 -8.67
CA ASP A 262 21.98 2.86 -9.36
C ASP A 262 22.38 4.27 -8.88
N GLY A 263 21.53 4.96 -8.12
CA GLY A 263 21.73 6.34 -7.67
C GLY A 263 21.05 7.40 -8.56
N SER A 264 20.42 6.99 -9.66
CA SER A 264 19.56 7.85 -10.46
C SER A 264 18.35 8.31 -9.62
N MET A 265 17.82 9.49 -9.92
CA MET A 265 16.70 10.08 -9.18
C MET A 265 15.77 10.89 -10.08
N TYR A 266 14.46 10.65 -9.97
CA TYR A 266 13.42 11.46 -10.60
C TYR A 266 12.66 12.25 -9.54
N THR A 267 12.31 13.49 -9.85
CA THR A 267 11.41 14.33 -9.06
C THR A 267 10.43 15.00 -10.00
N GLY A 268 9.13 14.78 -9.81
CA GLY A 268 8.12 15.38 -10.66
C GLY A 268 6.76 14.72 -10.54
N GLN A 269 5.90 14.99 -11.51
CA GLN A 269 4.54 14.48 -11.54
C GLN A 269 4.47 13.02 -12.03
N LEU A 270 3.51 12.28 -11.46
CA LEU A 270 3.13 10.94 -11.86
C LEU A 270 1.63 10.85 -12.07
N ILE A 271 1.20 10.08 -13.07
CA ILE A 271 -0.22 9.74 -13.29
C ILE A 271 -0.30 8.24 -13.56
N ASP A 272 -1.11 7.56 -12.74
CA ASP A 272 -1.34 6.11 -12.81
C ASP A 272 -0.05 5.27 -12.84
N GLY A 273 0.98 5.73 -12.12
CA GLY A 273 2.29 5.07 -12.05
C GLY A 273 3.30 5.51 -13.12
N ASN A 274 2.91 6.31 -14.11
CA ASN A 274 3.80 6.79 -15.15
C ASN A 274 4.37 8.17 -14.84
N LEU A 275 5.62 8.43 -15.22
CA LEU A 275 6.17 9.79 -15.27
C LEU A 275 5.40 10.60 -16.32
N GLU A 276 4.83 11.71 -15.89
CA GLU A 276 3.93 12.56 -16.67
C GLU A 276 4.13 14.03 -16.27
N GLY A 277 3.76 14.96 -17.15
CA GLY A 277 3.83 16.39 -16.85
C GLY A 277 5.26 16.88 -16.66
N ILE A 278 5.51 17.80 -15.73
CA ILE A 278 6.86 18.37 -15.51
C ILE A 278 7.63 17.54 -14.49
N GLY A 279 8.89 17.24 -14.80
CA GLY A 279 9.78 16.53 -13.90
C GLY A 279 11.25 16.63 -14.29
N GLN A 280 12.11 16.31 -13.34
CA GLN A 280 13.55 16.25 -13.48
C GLN A 280 14.05 14.83 -13.24
N LEU A 281 14.85 14.28 -14.16
CA LEU A 281 15.59 13.03 -13.99
C LEU A 281 17.08 13.34 -13.96
N LYS A 282 17.73 12.98 -12.85
CA LYS A 282 19.18 12.98 -12.68
C LYS A 282 19.67 11.54 -12.76
N TRP A 283 20.61 11.27 -13.66
CA TRP A 283 21.26 9.96 -13.73
C TRP A 283 22.45 9.89 -12.77
N ASP A 284 22.83 8.67 -12.41
CA ASP A 284 24.03 8.35 -11.62
C ASP A 284 25.33 8.90 -12.24
N ASP A 285 25.42 8.89 -13.57
CA ASP A 285 26.54 9.44 -14.34
C ASP A 285 26.57 10.97 -14.42
N GLY A 286 25.62 11.65 -13.79
CA GLY A 286 25.54 13.10 -13.71
C GLY A 286 24.81 13.78 -14.86
N ARG A 287 24.28 13.03 -15.84
CA ARG A 287 23.31 13.62 -16.78
C ARG A 287 22.09 14.13 -16.03
N VAL A 288 21.46 15.17 -16.57
CA VAL A 288 20.22 15.74 -16.03
C VAL A 288 19.27 16.08 -17.16
N TYR A 289 18.01 15.66 -17.05
CA TYR A 289 16.92 16.12 -17.90
C TYR A 289 15.89 16.83 -17.03
N GLU A 290 15.44 17.98 -17.48
CA GLU A 290 14.38 18.75 -16.86
C GLU A 290 13.41 19.19 -17.95
N GLY A 291 12.15 18.77 -17.87
CA GLY A 291 11.20 19.04 -18.93
C GLY A 291 9.90 18.29 -18.79
N SER A 292 9.18 18.19 -19.90
CA SER A 292 7.89 17.50 -19.93
C SER A 292 8.07 15.99 -20.13
N TRP A 293 7.20 15.22 -19.52
CA TRP A 293 7.17 13.77 -19.55
C TRP A 293 5.80 13.31 -20.04
N LYS A 294 5.79 12.20 -20.77
CA LYS A 294 4.58 11.53 -21.21
C LYS A 294 4.83 10.03 -21.31
N ASN A 295 4.02 9.22 -20.65
CA ASN A 295 4.15 7.76 -20.62
C ASN A 295 5.58 7.27 -20.34
N ASN A 296 6.26 7.84 -19.34
CA ASN A 296 7.65 7.54 -18.96
C ASN A 296 8.73 8.00 -19.96
N CYS A 297 8.36 8.75 -21.00
CA CYS A 297 9.30 9.27 -21.99
C CYS A 297 9.45 10.79 -21.89
N MET A 298 10.65 11.31 -22.16
CA MET A 298 10.85 12.74 -22.39
C MET A 298 9.96 13.18 -23.57
N HIS A 299 9.21 14.25 -23.39
CA HIS A 299 8.23 14.72 -24.37
C HIS A 299 8.11 16.25 -24.31
N GLY A 300 7.47 16.87 -25.31
CA GLY A 300 7.26 18.32 -25.30
C GLY A 300 8.59 19.08 -25.26
N HIS A 301 8.68 20.13 -24.45
CA HIS A 301 9.93 20.89 -24.29
C HIS A 301 10.71 20.41 -23.05
N GLY A 302 12.02 20.35 -23.18
CA GLY A 302 12.91 20.06 -22.06
C GLY A 302 14.36 20.41 -22.32
N GLN A 303 15.14 20.38 -21.25
CA GLN A 303 16.56 20.69 -21.21
C GLN A 303 17.32 19.46 -20.74
N PHE A 304 18.33 19.04 -21.49
CA PHE A 304 19.21 17.93 -21.16
C PHE A 304 20.64 18.46 -21.00
N LYS A 305 21.26 18.19 -19.86
CA LYS A 305 22.64 18.56 -19.53
C LYS A 305 23.49 17.31 -19.41
N TRP A 306 24.69 17.37 -19.98
CA TRP A 306 25.71 16.34 -19.81
C TRP A 306 26.79 16.82 -18.84
N PRO A 307 27.46 15.91 -18.10
CA PRO A 307 28.55 16.26 -17.18
C PRO A 307 29.71 16.99 -17.85
N ASP A 308 29.94 16.73 -19.14
CA ASP A 308 31.01 17.37 -19.92
C ASP A 308 30.69 18.81 -20.35
N GLY A 309 29.54 19.35 -19.93
CA GLY A 309 29.11 20.73 -20.22
C GLY A 309 28.27 20.86 -21.48
N ARG A 310 28.07 19.79 -22.26
CA ARG A 310 27.10 19.83 -23.38
C ARG A 310 25.71 20.08 -22.83
N LYS A 311 24.88 20.77 -23.60
CA LYS A 311 23.49 21.06 -23.26
C LYS A 311 22.61 20.98 -24.51
N TYR A 312 21.41 20.43 -24.36
CA TYR A 312 20.35 20.50 -25.35
C TYR A 312 19.13 21.13 -24.71
N GLU A 313 18.44 22.00 -25.44
CA GLU A 313 17.19 22.61 -25.01
C GLU A 313 16.26 22.69 -26.21
N GLY A 314 15.13 21.98 -26.15
CA GLY A 314 14.26 21.88 -27.31
C GLY A 314 13.17 20.83 -27.18
N GLN A 315 12.62 20.47 -28.33
CA GLN A 315 11.49 19.56 -28.42
C GLN A 315 11.91 18.08 -28.40
N TYR A 316 11.11 17.29 -27.69
CA TYR A 316 11.21 15.86 -27.55
C TYR A 316 9.90 15.19 -27.95
N ASN A 317 10.02 14.07 -28.64
CA ASN A 317 8.92 13.17 -28.95
C ASN A 317 9.34 11.74 -28.57
N ASN A 318 8.70 11.17 -27.54
CA ASN A 318 8.96 9.82 -27.05
C ASN A 318 10.46 9.52 -26.78
N GLY A 319 11.15 10.45 -26.12
CA GLY A 319 12.56 10.31 -25.78
C GLY A 319 13.55 10.75 -26.87
N ILE A 320 13.05 11.12 -28.05
CA ILE A 320 13.87 11.49 -29.21
C ILE A 320 13.79 13.00 -29.41
N LYS A 321 14.93 13.67 -29.68
CA LYS A 321 14.94 15.08 -30.10
C LYS A 321 14.30 15.19 -31.48
N GLU A 322 13.19 15.89 -31.55
CA GLU A 322 12.38 16.04 -32.77
C GLU A 322 11.64 17.38 -32.71
N GLY A 323 11.76 18.18 -33.77
CA GLY A 323 11.25 19.55 -33.81
C GLY A 323 12.35 20.60 -33.61
N VAL A 324 12.03 21.77 -33.05
CA VAL A 324 13.00 22.86 -32.90
C VAL A 324 13.79 22.72 -31.59
N GLY A 325 15.11 22.92 -31.65
CA GLY A 325 15.97 22.88 -30.47
C GLY A 325 17.35 23.48 -30.66
N GLN A 326 18.00 23.74 -29.54
CA GLN A 326 19.34 24.27 -29.40
C GLN A 326 20.26 23.23 -28.78
N PHE A 327 21.45 23.02 -29.36
CA PHE A 327 22.53 22.24 -28.78
C PHE A 327 23.77 23.09 -28.61
N GLU A 328 24.30 23.12 -27.39
CA GLU A 328 25.45 23.91 -26.98
C GLU A 328 26.59 22.97 -26.60
N TRP A 329 27.78 23.26 -27.12
CA TRP A 329 29.01 22.56 -26.76
C TRP A 329 29.77 23.35 -25.69
N PRO A 330 30.64 22.68 -24.90
CA PRO A 330 31.37 23.33 -23.81
C PRO A 330 32.33 24.42 -24.27
N ASP A 331 32.72 24.40 -25.55
CA ASP A 331 33.60 25.38 -26.19
C ASP A 331 32.85 26.60 -26.74
N GLY A 332 31.57 26.77 -26.38
CA GLY A 332 30.72 27.89 -26.79
C GLY A 332 30.13 27.76 -28.20
N ARG A 333 30.44 26.68 -28.94
CA ARG A 333 29.72 26.40 -30.20
C ARG A 333 28.25 26.14 -29.91
N LEU A 334 27.43 26.44 -30.91
CA LEU A 334 25.98 26.30 -30.82
C LEU A 334 25.37 25.84 -32.13
N TYR A 335 24.33 25.04 -32.05
CA TYR A 335 23.41 24.77 -33.14
C TYR A 335 22.00 25.09 -32.68
N LYS A 336 21.26 25.92 -33.42
CA LYS A 336 19.84 26.23 -33.21
C LYS A 336 19.09 25.90 -34.49
N GLY A 337 18.18 24.95 -34.47
CA GLY A 337 17.46 24.57 -35.69
C GLY A 337 16.55 23.38 -35.50
N GLU A 338 16.17 22.77 -36.62
CA GLU A 338 15.34 21.59 -36.62
C GLU A 338 16.15 20.33 -36.26
N TRP A 339 15.46 19.39 -35.63
CA TRP A 339 15.95 18.09 -35.20
C TRP A 339 14.99 17.01 -35.67
N LEU A 340 15.55 15.89 -36.12
CA LEU A 340 14.80 14.70 -36.49
C LEU A 340 15.61 13.47 -36.08
N ASN A 341 14.98 12.51 -35.39
CA ASN A 341 15.62 11.28 -34.96
C ASN A 341 16.94 11.50 -34.19
N ASN A 342 16.96 12.43 -33.23
CA ASN A 342 18.12 12.82 -32.43
C ASN A 342 19.25 13.54 -33.19
N LYS A 343 19.06 13.89 -34.45
CA LYS A 343 20.08 14.53 -35.30
C LYS A 343 19.64 15.90 -35.78
N GLN A 344 20.60 16.79 -36.03
CA GLN A 344 20.34 18.06 -36.71
C GLN A 344 19.74 17.78 -38.09
N HIS A 345 18.68 18.50 -38.43
CA HIS A 345 17.94 18.36 -39.68
C HIS A 345 17.44 19.73 -40.15
N GLY A 346 17.04 19.82 -41.41
CA GLY A 346 16.41 20.99 -41.99
C GLY A 346 17.24 22.27 -41.87
N ILE A 347 16.60 23.41 -41.64
CA ILE A 347 17.29 24.70 -41.54
C ILE A 347 17.74 24.95 -40.10
N GLY A 348 18.99 25.41 -39.96
CA GLY A 348 19.57 25.75 -38.66
C GLY A 348 20.57 26.90 -38.73
N ILE A 349 20.91 27.43 -37.56
CA ILE A 349 21.95 28.42 -37.32
C ILE A 349 23.04 27.74 -36.50
N TYR A 350 24.27 27.81 -37.00
CA TYR A 350 25.45 27.34 -36.29
C TYR A 350 26.32 28.52 -35.87
N LEU A 351 26.64 28.61 -34.57
CA LEU A 351 27.61 29.55 -34.01
C LEU A 351 28.95 28.83 -33.86
N GLY A 352 29.97 29.34 -34.55
CA GLY A 352 31.35 28.86 -34.40
C GLY A 352 32.06 29.44 -33.17
N TYR A 353 33.21 28.87 -32.83
CA TYR A 353 34.09 29.37 -31.75
C TYR A 353 34.55 30.83 -31.93
N ASN A 354 34.48 31.33 -33.16
CA ASN A 354 34.86 32.68 -33.54
C ASN A 354 33.70 33.70 -33.41
N GLY A 355 32.56 33.29 -32.85
CA GLY A 355 31.37 34.14 -32.73
C GLY A 355 30.60 34.36 -34.04
N ILE A 356 31.01 33.70 -35.13
CA ILE A 356 30.34 33.84 -36.43
C ILE A 356 29.17 32.86 -36.49
N GLU A 357 27.97 33.41 -36.70
CA GLU A 357 26.76 32.66 -37.00
C GLU A 357 26.65 32.40 -38.49
N LYS A 358 26.26 31.17 -38.86
CA LYS A 358 25.98 30.77 -40.24
C LYS A 358 24.69 29.98 -40.30
N GLU A 359 23.79 30.39 -41.18
CA GLU A 359 22.61 29.61 -41.54
C GLU A 359 22.98 28.53 -42.57
N GLY A 360 22.50 27.31 -42.38
CA GLY A 360 22.71 26.18 -43.29
C GLY A 360 21.52 25.23 -43.36
N GLU A 361 21.70 24.19 -44.17
CA GLU A 361 20.76 23.07 -44.31
C GLU A 361 21.46 21.79 -43.83
N TRP A 362 20.82 21.03 -42.94
CA TRP A 362 21.33 19.78 -42.37
C TRP A 362 20.44 18.60 -42.76
N SER A 363 21.07 17.44 -42.95
CA SER A 363 20.38 16.17 -43.10
C SER A 363 21.17 15.07 -42.39
N ASP A 364 20.48 14.26 -41.60
CA ASP A 364 21.07 13.19 -40.79
C ASP A 364 22.29 13.62 -39.95
N GLY A 365 22.21 14.81 -39.34
CA GLY A 365 23.26 15.36 -38.48
C GLY A 365 24.47 15.90 -39.24
N LYS A 366 24.43 15.91 -40.57
CA LYS A 366 25.49 16.43 -41.43
C LYS A 366 25.02 17.70 -42.12
N LEU A 367 25.90 18.68 -42.18
CA LEU A 367 25.68 19.88 -42.99
C LEU A 367 25.66 19.49 -44.47
N VAL A 368 24.58 19.84 -45.17
CA VAL A 368 24.42 19.69 -46.63
C VAL A 368 25.03 20.89 -47.34
N ARG A 369 24.64 22.12 -46.94
CA ARG A 369 25.16 23.36 -47.51
C ARG A 369 24.96 24.56 -46.58
N TRP A 370 25.78 25.59 -46.76
CA TRP A 370 25.57 26.91 -46.16
C TRP A 370 24.68 27.78 -47.05
N ASN A 371 23.75 28.53 -46.45
CA ASN A 371 22.93 29.48 -47.17
C ASN A 371 23.73 30.77 -47.43
N LYS A 372 23.90 31.13 -48.72
CA LYS A 372 24.67 32.32 -49.12
C LYS A 372 23.99 33.60 -48.58
N GLY A 373 24.77 34.48 -47.93
CA GLY A 373 24.33 35.85 -47.58
C GLY A 373 23.81 36.08 -46.14
N LYS A 374 23.89 35.09 -45.24
CA LYS A 374 23.43 35.23 -43.84
C LYS A 374 24.50 34.84 -42.81
N ALA A 375 25.73 35.32 -43.02
CA ALA A 375 26.73 35.30 -41.97
C ALA A 375 26.61 36.60 -41.16
N ARG A 376 26.39 36.49 -39.85
CA ARG A 376 26.32 37.64 -38.95
C ARG A 376 27.30 37.42 -37.79
N MET A 377 27.97 38.48 -37.37
CA MET A 377 28.66 38.48 -36.08
C MET A 377 27.61 38.45 -34.98
N SER A 378 27.68 37.47 -34.08
CA SER A 378 26.84 37.45 -32.90
C SER A 378 27.33 38.50 -31.90
N ILE A 379 26.43 39.36 -31.42
CA ILE A 379 26.70 40.29 -30.32
C ILE A 379 26.20 39.57 -29.06
N ILE A 380 27.03 38.68 -28.51
CA ILE A 380 26.79 38.08 -27.19
C ILE A 380 27.54 38.91 -26.15
#